data_AF-A0A8T3X045-F1
#
_entry.id   AF-A0A8T3X045-F1
#
_cell.length_a   1.000
_cell.length_b   1.000
_cell.length_c   1.000
_cell.angle_alpha   90.00
_cell.angle_beta   90.00
_cell.angle_gamma   90.00
#
_symmetry.space_group_name_H-M   'P 1'
#
loop_
_entity.id
_entity.type
_entity.pdbx_description
1 polymer ?
#
loop_
_entity_poly.entity_id
_entity_poly.type
_entity_poly.pdbx_seq_one_letter_code
_entity_poly.pdbx_strand_id
1 'polypeptide(L)' 'MKERITITVDKDLLNWLDLRIDEKVFANRSHGIEFLIKRRMEDEKN' A
#
# COMPACT_ATOMS: atom_id res chain seq x y z
N MET A 1 -12.49 -12.20 -4.43
CA MET A 1 -12.88 -11.74 -3.07
C MET A 1 -11.71 -11.00 -2.47
N LYS A 2 -11.94 -9.99 -1.63
CA LYS A 2 -10.88 -9.31 -0.88
C LYS A 2 -10.98 -9.75 0.59
N GLU A 3 -9.86 -10.16 1.18
CA GLU A 3 -9.80 -10.51 2.59
C GLU A 3 -9.29 -9.33 3.42
N ARG A 4 -9.82 -9.18 4.63
CA ARG A 4 -9.34 -8.17 5.58
C ARG A 4 -8.25 -8.80 6.44
N ILE A 5 -7.12 -8.11 6.51
CA ILE A 5 -5.99 -8.50 7.34
C ILE A 5 -5.66 -7.37 8.31
N THR A 6 -5.15 -7.73 9.48
CA THR A 6 -4.54 -6.78 10.42
C THR A 6 -3.03 -6.93 10.32
N ILE A 7 -2.33 -5.82 10.13
CA ILE A 7 -0.86 -5.81 10.01
C ILE A 7 -0.28 -4.84 11.03
N THR A 8 0.90 -5.17 11.54
CA THR A 8 1.74 -4.24 12.31
C THR A 8 2.83 -3.73 11.39
N VAL A 9 2.96 -2.41 11.29
CA VAL A 9 3.94 -1.75 10.41
C VAL A 9 4.56 -0.56 11.13
N ASP A 10 5.75 -0.18 10.70
CA ASP A 10 6.41 1.02 11.19
C ASP A 10 5.56 2.27 10.98
N LYS A 11 5.61 3.16 11.97
CA LYS A 11 4.81 4.39 11.96
C LYS A 11 5.20 5.30 10.79
N ASP A 12 6.48 5.38 10.46
CA ASP A 12 6.95 6.18 9.34
C ASP A 12 6.46 5.65 7.99
N LEU A 13 6.36 4.33 7.85
CA LEU A 13 5.80 3.70 6.65
C LEU A 13 4.30 3.99 6.52
N LEU A 14 3.57 3.95 7.63
CA LEU A 14 2.15 4.32 7.65
C LEU A 14 1.94 5.80 7.31
N ASN A 15 2.77 6.69 7.88
CA ASN A 15 2.72 8.13 7.60
C ASN A 15 3.00 8.43 6.13
N TRP A 16 3.99 7.75 5.54
CA TRP A 16 4.29 7.88 4.12
C TRP A 16 3.09 7.43 3.26
N LEU A 17 2.46 6.32 3.62
CA LEU A 17 1.28 5.83 2.92
C LEU A 17 0.11 6.82 3.01
N ASP A 18 -0.12 7.41 4.17
CA ASP A 18 -1.14 8.43 4.39
C ASP A 18 -0.90 9.70 3.56
N LEU A 19 0.35 10.15 3.47
CA LEU A 19 0.72 11.28 2.60
C LEU A 19 0.37 11.00 1.14
N ARG A 20 0.64 9.78 0.64
CA ARG A 20 0.28 9.39 -0.73
C ARG A 20 -1.22 9.34 -0.97
N ILE A 21 -2.03 9.09 0.06
CA ILE A 21 -3.49 9.17 -0.03
C ILE A 21 -3.92 10.64 -0.13
N ASP A 22 -3.33 11.53 0.65
CA ASP A 22 -3.60 12.98 0.61
C ASP A 22 -3.26 13.60 -0.75
N GLU A 23 -2.12 13.18 -1.33
CA GLU A 23 -1.69 13.52 -2.69
C GLU A 23 -2.57 12.89 -3.80
N LYS A 24 -3.63 12.14 -3.44
CA LYS A 24 -4.53 11.42 -4.35
C LYS A 24 -3.84 10.38 -5.24
N VAL A 25 -2.67 9.91 -4.85
CA VAL A 25 -1.98 8.80 -5.52
C VAL A 25 -2.71 7.48 -5.22
N PHE A 26 -3.20 7.32 -3.98
CA PHE A 26 -3.97 6.15 -3.56
C PHE A 26 -5.37 6.53 -3.08
N ALA A 27 -6.37 5.71 -3.41
CA ALA A 27 -7.74 5.91 -2.95
C ALA A 27 -7.92 5.67 -1.43
N ASN A 28 -7.13 4.78 -0.84
CA ASN A 28 -7.10 4.46 0.59
C ASN A 28 -5.87 3.59 0.92
N ARG A 29 -5.65 3.30 2.21
CA ARG A 29 -4.53 2.47 2.69
C ARG A 29 -4.51 1.08 2.06
N SER A 30 -5.66 0.41 1.98
CA SER A 30 -5.75 -0.93 1.38
C SER A 30 -5.40 -0.91 -0.11
N HIS A 31 -5.84 0.11 -0.85
CA HIS A 31 -5.49 0.30 -2.25
C HIS A 31 -3.99 0.55 -2.42
N GLY A 32 -3.40 1.41 -1.59
CA GLY A 32 -1.96 1.68 -1.65
C GLY A 32 -1.11 0.44 -1.32
N ILE A 33 -1.47 -0.31 -0.29
CA ILE A 33 -0.79 -1.57 0.06
C ILE A 33 -0.93 -2.60 -1.09
N GLU A 34 -2.13 -2.79 -1.64
CA GLU A 34 -2.36 -3.73 -2.75
C GLU A 34 -1.55 -3.32 -3.99
N PHE A 35 -1.53 -2.03 -4.33
CA PHE A 35 -0.79 -1.49 -5.47
C PHE A 35 0.73 -1.70 -5.32
N LEU A 36 1.29 -1.37 -4.15
CA LEU A 36 2.72 -1.50 -3.89
C LEU A 36 3.19 -2.96 -3.95
N ILE A 37 2.41 -3.88 -3.38
CA ILE A 37 2.70 -5.32 -3.43
C ILE A 37 2.66 -5.82 -4.87
N LYS A 38 1.61 -5.47 -5.63
CA LYS A 38 1.49 -5.86 -7.05
C LYS A 38 2.68 -5.36 -7.87
N ARG A 39 3.03 -4.08 -7.72
CA ARG A 39 4.17 -3.49 -8.43
C ARG A 39 5.46 -4.23 -8.12
N ARG A 40 5.73 -4.52 -6.83
CA ARG A 40 6.91 -5.30 -6.45
C ARG A 40 6.93 -6.70 -7.08
N MET A 41 5.78 -7.39 -7.14
CA MET A 41 5.68 -8.69 -7.79
C MET A 41 5.94 -8.63 -9.30
N GLU A 42 5.60 -7.53 -9.96
CA GLU A 42 5.87 -7.32 -11.39
C GLU A 42 7.35 -7.01 -11.64
N ASP A 43 7.98 -6.21 -10.76
CA ASP A 43 9.42 -5.92 -10.78
C ASP A 43 10.27 -7.19 -10.56
N GLU A 44 9.80 -8.17 -9.77
CA GLU A 44 10.53 -9.45 -9.56
C GLU A 44 10.38 -10.46 -10.69
N LYS A 45 9.41 -10.25 -11.60
CA LYS A 45 9.20 -11.11 -12.77
C LYS A 45 9.98 -10.66 -14.00
N ASN A 46 10.56 -9.46 -13.97
CA ASN A 46 11.43 -8.93 -15.01
C ASN A 46 12.90 -9.09 -14.63
#